data_AF-A0A8W8HZD2-F1
#
_entry.id   AF-A0A8W8HZD2-F1
#
_cell.length_a   1.000
_cell.length_b   1.000
_cell.length_c   1.000
_cell.angle_alpha   90.00
_cell.angle_beta   90.00
_cell.angle_gamma   90.00
#
_symmetry.space_group_name_H-M   'P 1'
#
loop_
_entity.id
_entity.type
_entity.pdbx_description
1 polymer ?
#
loop_
_entity_poly.entity_id
_entity_poly.type
_entity_poly.pdbx_seq_one_letter_code
_entity_poly.pdbx_strand_id
1 'polypeptide(L)'
;VDSSDRMFLRACIVVCASLCLAQAEFTQFQWRSCTTDKVNQKLKVYSASARPMPVLTPGNLHLSFSAEVLQQIEPGTVLSFNMTRHTALGHDVHIPCLGGIGSCILDGCAIVDNLVNGTREGQRDLGRQLKKMFESVGIFTSCPITVQNVTITDYVIHIGDLDPALNVIADGDYTIQTTVLQPSTGVQYGCFEFDATLKRKETHGQGWLLGRRRRRSD
;
A
#
# COMPACT_ATOMS: atom_id res chain seq x y z
N VAL A 1 49.84 -21.48 -20.00
CA VAL A 1 48.67 -20.67 -19.59
C VAL A 1 47.92 -21.51 -18.59
N ASP A 2 48.01 -21.07 -17.34
CA ASP A 2 48.03 -21.92 -16.15
C ASP A 2 46.62 -22.24 -15.63
N SER A 3 46.47 -23.41 -15.01
CA SER A 3 45.20 -23.91 -14.46
C SER A 3 44.60 -22.98 -13.39
N SER A 4 45.46 -22.17 -12.76
CA SER A 4 45.12 -21.20 -11.71
C SER A 4 44.24 -20.04 -12.21
N ASP A 5 44.45 -19.54 -13.43
CA ASP A 5 43.72 -18.38 -13.97
C ASP A 5 42.23 -18.70 -14.25
N ARG A 6 41.92 -19.96 -14.56
CA ARG A 6 40.54 -20.41 -14.79
C ARG A 6 39.73 -20.51 -13.49
N MET A 7 40.41 -20.70 -12.36
CA MET A 7 39.75 -20.83 -11.05
C MET A 7 39.37 -19.45 -10.49
N PHE A 8 40.24 -18.44 -10.65
CA PHE A 8 39.97 -17.06 -10.25
C PHE A 8 38.86 -16.41 -11.09
N LEU A 9 38.81 -16.67 -12.40
CA LEU A 9 37.78 -16.14 -13.28
C LEU A 9 36.39 -16.72 -12.95
N ARG A 10 36.31 -18.01 -12.60
CA ARG A 10 35.07 -18.68 -12.17
C ARG A 10 34.59 -18.22 -10.80
N ALA A 11 35.51 -17.96 -9.86
CA ALA A 11 35.18 -17.42 -8.55
C ALA A 11 34.58 -16.01 -8.64
N CYS A 12 35.12 -15.13 -9.52
CA CYS A 12 34.59 -13.78 -9.71
C CYS A 12 33.18 -13.75 -10.32
N ILE A 13 32.87 -14.66 -11.26
CA ILE A 13 31.54 -14.72 -11.88
C ILE A 13 30.47 -15.18 -10.87
N VAL A 14 30.80 -16.11 -9.96
CA VAL A 14 29.86 -16.58 -8.92
C VAL A 14 29.65 -15.51 -7.83
N VAL A 15 30.68 -14.73 -7.49
CA VAL A 15 30.54 -13.60 -6.54
C VAL A 15 29.72 -12.45 -7.15
N CYS A 16 29.88 -12.12 -8.43
CA CYS A 16 29.03 -11.11 -9.08
C CYS A 16 27.59 -11.57 -9.30
N ALA A 17 27.34 -12.87 -9.53
CA ALA A 17 25.98 -13.41 -9.67
C ALA A 17 25.21 -13.50 -8.33
N SER A 18 25.91 -13.61 -7.20
CA SER A 18 25.30 -13.66 -5.86
C SER A 18 24.98 -12.27 -5.27
N LEU A 19 25.48 -11.19 -5.86
CA LEU A 19 25.24 -9.80 -5.45
C LEU A 19 24.07 -9.11 -6.17
N CYS A 20 23.44 -9.77 -7.16
CA CYS A 20 22.25 -9.26 -7.85
C CYS A 20 20.95 -9.90 -7.34
N LEU A 21 20.83 -10.16 -6.03
CA LEU A 21 19.51 -10.21 -5.37
C LEU A 21 19.01 -8.76 -5.25
N ALA A 22 18.86 -8.08 -6.39
CA ALA A 22 18.12 -6.83 -6.42
C ALA A 22 16.67 -7.20 -6.08
N GLN A 23 16.23 -6.82 -4.88
CA GLN A 23 14.81 -6.77 -4.58
C GLN A 23 14.19 -5.91 -5.68
N ALA A 24 13.36 -6.54 -6.51
CA ALA A 24 12.72 -5.88 -7.63
C ALA A 24 11.63 -4.96 -7.06
N GLU A 25 12.06 -3.79 -6.60
CA GLU A 25 11.20 -2.73 -6.15
C GLU A 25 10.24 -2.31 -7.26
N PHE A 26 8.97 -2.16 -6.92
CA PHE A 26 7.98 -1.59 -7.81
C PHE A 26 8.32 -0.13 -8.06
N THR A 27 8.91 0.14 -9.23
CA THR A 27 9.22 1.50 -9.71
C THR A 27 7.97 2.26 -10.16
N GLN A 28 6.85 1.55 -10.34
CA GLN A 28 5.55 2.09 -10.75
C GLN A 28 4.44 1.33 -10.02
N PHE A 29 3.37 2.05 -9.67
CA PHE A 29 2.19 1.46 -9.06
C PHE A 29 1.48 0.57 -10.08
N GLN A 30 1.20 -0.67 -9.72
CA GLN A 30 0.43 -1.57 -10.57
C GLN A 30 -0.91 -1.88 -9.91
N TRP A 31 -1.94 -2.03 -10.74
CA TRP A 31 -3.23 -2.47 -10.27
C TRP A 31 -3.88 -3.38 -11.31
N ARG A 32 -4.77 -4.27 -10.85
CA ARG A 32 -5.60 -5.11 -11.72
C ARG A 32 -6.95 -5.42 -11.07
N SER A 33 -7.96 -5.66 -11.90
CA SER A 33 -9.21 -6.26 -11.44
C SER A 33 -9.03 -7.76 -11.25
N CYS A 34 -9.28 -8.27 -10.05
CA CYS A 34 -9.38 -9.70 -9.74
C CYS A 34 -10.84 -10.20 -9.67
N THR A 35 -11.83 -9.39 -10.09
CA THR A 35 -13.25 -9.78 -10.02
C THR A 35 -13.51 -11.03 -10.86
N THR A 36 -13.94 -12.11 -10.21
CA THR A 36 -14.31 -13.38 -10.84
C THR A 36 -15.80 -13.46 -11.12
N ASP A 37 -16.64 -12.90 -10.25
CA ASP A 37 -18.10 -12.84 -10.43
C ASP A 37 -18.49 -11.59 -11.24
N LYS A 38 -18.48 -11.72 -12.57
CA LYS A 38 -18.89 -10.63 -13.48
C LYS A 38 -20.40 -10.42 -13.53
N VAL A 39 -21.19 -11.40 -13.13
CA VAL A 39 -22.67 -11.33 -13.18
C VAL A 39 -23.18 -10.46 -12.05
N ASN A 40 -22.62 -10.61 -10.85
CA ASN A 40 -23.00 -9.83 -9.68
C ASN A 40 -22.09 -8.62 -9.41
N GLN A 41 -21.23 -8.27 -10.37
CA GLN A 41 -20.34 -7.13 -10.25
C GLN A 41 -21.15 -5.83 -10.09
N LYS A 42 -20.94 -5.13 -8.97
CA LYS A 42 -21.54 -3.81 -8.68
C LYS A 42 -20.55 -2.66 -8.71
N LEU A 43 -19.25 -2.95 -8.62
CA LEU A 43 -18.19 -1.95 -8.65
C LEU A 43 -17.18 -2.29 -9.74
N LYS A 44 -16.88 -1.31 -10.59
CA LYS A 44 -15.89 -1.43 -11.66
C LYS A 44 -14.88 -0.30 -11.55
N VAL A 45 -13.60 -0.64 -11.50
CA VAL A 45 -12.50 0.33 -11.55
C VAL A 45 -11.96 0.33 -12.98
N TYR A 46 -11.79 1.52 -13.53
CA TYR A 46 -11.25 1.78 -14.87
C TYR A 46 -9.76 2.13 -14.84
N SER A 47 -9.34 2.85 -13.81
CA SER A 47 -7.95 3.22 -13.60
C SER A 47 -7.67 3.46 -12.11
N ALA A 48 -6.45 3.17 -11.69
CA ALA A 48 -5.89 3.57 -10.41
C ALA A 48 -4.40 3.89 -10.59
N SER A 49 -3.93 4.95 -9.93
CA SER A 49 -2.52 5.32 -9.90
C SER A 49 -2.15 5.91 -8.55
N ALA A 50 -0.91 5.66 -8.15
CA ALA A 50 -0.31 6.22 -6.95
C ALA A 50 1.13 6.66 -7.26
N ARG A 51 1.50 7.90 -6.89
CA ARG A 51 2.83 8.46 -7.13
C ARG A 51 3.30 9.33 -5.93
N PRO A 52 4.59 9.37 -5.60
CA PRO A 52 5.69 8.63 -6.23
C PRO A 52 5.69 7.15 -5.82
N MET A 53 6.40 6.32 -6.59
CA MET A 53 6.86 5.00 -6.16
C MET A 53 8.37 5.03 -6.00
N PRO A 54 8.93 4.41 -4.94
CA PRO A 54 8.24 3.78 -3.82
C PRO A 54 7.43 4.79 -2.99
N VAL A 55 6.41 4.30 -2.29
CA VAL A 55 5.68 5.09 -1.30
C VAL A 55 6.62 5.41 -0.14
N LEU A 56 6.78 6.69 0.18
CA LEU A 56 7.63 7.14 1.28
C LEU A 56 6.81 7.46 2.53
N THR A 57 7.25 6.93 3.68
CA THR A 57 6.70 7.24 5.01
C THR A 57 7.75 7.96 5.86
N PRO A 58 7.49 9.16 6.42
CA PRO A 58 6.37 10.03 6.11
C PRO A 58 6.58 10.71 4.73
N GLY A 59 5.50 11.04 4.03
CA GLY A 59 5.57 11.63 2.69
C GLY A 59 4.22 11.87 2.03
N ASN A 60 4.25 12.55 0.88
CA ASN A 60 3.05 12.80 0.08
C ASN A 60 2.85 11.67 -0.93
N LEU A 61 1.61 11.18 -1.02
CA LEU A 61 1.15 10.25 -2.04
C LEU A 61 0.02 10.90 -2.83
N HIS A 62 0.26 11.06 -4.12
CA HIS A 62 -0.73 11.50 -5.09
C HIS A 62 -1.50 10.28 -5.61
N LEU A 63 -2.82 10.34 -5.53
CA LEU A 63 -3.73 9.29 -5.95
C LEU A 63 -4.60 9.78 -7.11
N SER A 64 -4.78 8.94 -8.11
CA SER A 64 -5.86 9.10 -9.09
C SER A 64 -6.59 7.79 -9.26
N PHE A 65 -7.92 7.83 -9.36
CA PHE A 65 -8.69 6.65 -9.72
C PHE A 65 -9.96 7.03 -10.45
N SER A 66 -10.40 6.14 -11.33
CA SER A 66 -11.69 6.21 -12.01
C SER A 66 -12.44 4.92 -11.78
N ALA A 67 -13.69 5.03 -11.34
CA ALA A 67 -14.54 3.89 -11.03
C ALA A 67 -16.02 4.20 -11.31
N GLU A 68 -16.81 3.15 -11.42
CA GLU A 68 -18.26 3.21 -11.61
C GLU A 68 -18.94 2.24 -10.65
N VAL A 69 -19.93 2.76 -9.95
CA VAL A 69 -20.90 1.99 -9.17
C VAL A 69 -22.02 1.61 -10.13
N LEU A 70 -22.03 0.36 -10.58
CA LEU A 70 -22.96 -0.16 -11.58
C LEU A 70 -24.36 -0.40 -11.00
N GLN A 71 -24.42 -0.72 -9.71
CA GLN A 71 -25.65 -0.97 -8.95
C GLN A 71 -25.47 -0.48 -7.52
N GLN A 72 -26.59 -0.18 -6.86
CA GLN A 72 -26.57 0.29 -5.47
C GLN A 72 -25.85 -0.69 -4.53
N ILE A 73 -24.94 -0.13 -3.73
CA ILE A 73 -24.21 -0.82 -2.67
C ILE A 73 -24.94 -0.54 -1.35
N GLU A 74 -25.48 -1.60 -0.77
CA GLU A 74 -26.33 -1.53 0.43
C GLU A 74 -25.49 -1.43 1.73
N PRO A 75 -26.09 -0.93 2.82
CA PRO A 75 -25.51 -1.03 4.16
C PRO A 75 -25.05 -2.44 4.52
N GLY A 76 -23.96 -2.54 5.28
CA GLY A 76 -23.35 -3.81 5.68
C GLY A 76 -22.46 -4.44 4.61
N THR A 77 -22.20 -3.77 3.49
CA THR A 77 -21.20 -4.23 2.51
C THR A 77 -19.86 -4.47 3.18
N VAL A 78 -19.25 -5.62 2.91
CA VAL A 78 -18.01 -6.05 3.54
C VAL A 78 -16.83 -5.74 2.62
N LEU A 79 -15.79 -5.09 3.16
CA LEU A 79 -14.49 -4.95 2.53
C LEU A 79 -13.51 -5.93 3.17
N SER A 80 -13.03 -6.88 2.39
CA SER A 80 -11.98 -7.81 2.80
C SER A 80 -10.66 -7.37 2.19
N PHE A 81 -9.72 -6.97 3.04
CA PHE A 81 -8.34 -6.68 2.67
C PHE A 81 -7.49 -7.92 2.93
N ASN A 82 -6.65 -8.27 1.98
CA ASN A 82 -5.60 -9.27 2.13
C ASN A 82 -4.28 -8.65 1.66
N MET A 83 -3.34 -8.53 2.58
CA MET A 83 -2.06 -7.89 2.37
C MET A 83 -0.94 -8.91 2.53
N THR A 84 -0.13 -9.02 1.50
CA THR A 84 1.01 -9.91 1.43
C THR A 84 2.26 -9.09 1.20
N ARG A 85 3.30 -9.34 1.99
CA ARG A 85 4.63 -8.76 1.81
C ARG A 85 5.53 -9.78 1.14
N HIS A 86 6.15 -9.41 0.03
CA HIS A 86 7.13 -10.24 -0.64
C HIS A 86 8.49 -10.14 0.06
N THR A 87 9.21 -11.25 0.10
CA THR A 87 10.57 -11.29 0.65
C THR A 87 11.56 -11.74 -0.41
N ALA A 88 12.82 -11.29 -0.31
CA ALA A 88 13.88 -11.67 -1.23
C ALA A 88 14.19 -13.19 -1.26
N LEU A 89 13.70 -13.92 -0.25
CA LEU A 89 13.87 -15.37 -0.15
C LEU A 89 12.76 -16.16 -0.89
N GLY A 90 11.84 -15.47 -1.58
CA GLY A 90 10.73 -16.10 -2.31
C GLY A 90 9.61 -16.64 -1.41
N HIS A 91 9.65 -16.34 -0.10
CA HIS A 91 8.58 -16.65 0.84
C HIS A 91 7.74 -15.41 1.09
N ASP A 92 6.50 -15.44 0.66
CA ASP A 92 5.54 -14.37 0.88
C ASP A 92 4.99 -14.41 2.31
N VAL A 93 4.97 -13.26 2.98
CA VAL A 93 4.54 -13.12 4.37
C VAL A 93 3.18 -12.44 4.40
N HIS A 94 2.18 -13.15 4.92
CA HIS A 94 0.87 -12.58 5.17
C HIS A 94 0.92 -11.55 6.31
N ILE A 95 0.36 -10.37 6.08
CA ILE A 95 0.30 -9.29 7.07
C ILE A 95 -1.04 -9.37 7.82
N PRO A 96 -1.05 -9.73 9.11
CA PRO A 96 -2.30 -9.86 9.86
C PRO A 96 -2.99 -8.50 10.06
N CYS A 97 -4.28 -8.52 10.36
CA CYS A 97 -4.99 -7.32 10.77
C CYS A 97 -4.51 -6.82 12.13
N LEU A 98 -3.85 -5.67 12.17
CA LEU A 98 -3.38 -5.03 13.39
C LEU A 98 -3.98 -3.64 13.51
N GLY A 99 -4.96 -3.51 14.40
CA GLY A 99 -5.63 -2.24 14.65
C GLY A 99 -6.35 -1.66 13.43
N GLY A 100 -6.81 -2.48 12.49
CA GLY A 100 -7.48 -2.00 11.26
C GLY A 100 -6.56 -1.77 10.06
N ILE A 101 -5.28 -2.12 10.17
CA ILE A 101 -4.31 -2.08 9.07
C ILE A 101 -3.80 -3.50 8.79
N GLY A 102 -3.62 -3.85 7.52
CA GLY A 102 -3.21 -5.19 7.07
C GLY A 102 -4.40 -5.97 6.51
N SER A 103 -4.41 -7.29 6.72
CA SER A 103 -5.46 -8.17 6.18
C SER A 103 -6.73 -8.16 7.03
N CYS A 104 -7.49 -7.07 6.97
CA CYS A 104 -8.67 -6.81 7.79
C CYS A 104 -9.98 -7.04 7.02
N ILE A 105 -11.02 -7.48 7.74
CA ILE A 105 -12.41 -7.48 7.26
C ILE A 105 -13.10 -6.29 7.92
N LEU A 106 -13.57 -5.34 7.11
CA LEU A 106 -14.11 -4.06 7.55
C LEU A 106 -15.49 -3.82 6.92
N ASP A 107 -16.32 -3.04 7.61
CA ASP A 107 -17.56 -2.52 7.03
C ASP A 107 -17.21 -1.42 6.02
N GLY A 108 -17.54 -1.64 4.75
CA GLY A 108 -17.25 -0.70 3.66
C GLY A 108 -18.02 0.60 3.72
N CYS A 109 -19.17 0.60 4.40
CA CYS A 109 -19.99 1.78 4.62
C CYS A 109 -19.53 2.60 5.82
N ALA A 110 -18.82 1.98 6.76
CA ALA A 110 -18.33 2.66 7.96
C ALA A 110 -16.82 2.86 7.97
N ILE A 111 -16.06 2.36 6.97
CA ILE A 111 -14.59 2.35 7.02
C ILE A 111 -13.99 3.75 7.18
N VAL A 112 -14.52 4.75 6.47
CA VAL A 112 -14.01 6.12 6.58
C VAL A 112 -14.31 6.70 7.96
N ASP A 113 -15.53 6.51 8.47
CA ASP A 113 -15.91 6.97 9.80
C ASP A 113 -15.13 6.23 10.91
N ASN A 114 -14.88 4.94 10.74
CA ASN A 114 -14.06 4.13 11.64
C ASN A 114 -12.61 4.62 11.68
N LEU A 115 -12.05 5.03 10.54
CA LEU A 115 -10.73 5.65 10.49
C LEU A 115 -10.74 7.01 11.19
N VAL A 116 -11.72 7.88 10.88
CA VAL A 116 -11.87 9.20 11.52
C VAL A 116 -11.99 9.09 13.05
N ASN A 117 -12.70 8.06 13.54
CA ASN A 117 -12.91 7.78 14.95
C ASN A 117 -11.86 6.82 15.54
N GLY A 118 -10.79 6.53 14.81
CA GLY A 118 -9.74 5.59 15.22
C GLY A 118 -9.02 6.01 16.50
N THR A 119 -8.40 5.02 17.16
CA THR A 119 -7.69 5.25 18.43
C THR A 119 -6.34 5.93 18.25
N ARG A 120 -5.73 5.78 17.07
CA ARG A 120 -4.40 6.31 16.73
C ARG A 120 -4.49 7.57 15.87
N GLU A 121 -3.60 8.54 16.10
CA GLU A 121 -3.64 9.79 15.33
C GLU A 121 -3.38 9.58 13.84
N GLY A 122 -2.45 8.69 13.46
CA GLY A 122 -2.21 8.38 12.05
C GLY A 122 -3.44 7.81 11.33
N GLN A 123 -4.29 7.05 12.03
CA GLN A 123 -5.54 6.51 11.48
C GLN A 123 -6.59 7.61 11.33
N ARG A 124 -6.76 8.44 12.36
CA ARG A 124 -7.68 9.58 12.33
C ARG A 124 -7.32 10.55 11.22
N ASP A 125 -6.03 10.83 11.06
CA ASP A 125 -5.55 11.73 10.03
C ASP A 125 -5.81 11.18 8.63
N LEU A 126 -5.47 9.91 8.37
CA LEU A 126 -5.80 9.25 7.11
C LEU A 126 -7.32 9.25 6.87
N GLY A 127 -8.12 8.95 7.89
CA GLY A 127 -9.59 8.99 7.82
C GLY A 127 -10.12 10.37 7.41
N ARG A 128 -9.61 11.46 8.02
CA ARG A 128 -9.98 12.84 7.67
C ARG A 128 -9.59 13.18 6.23
N GLN A 129 -8.41 12.74 5.78
CA GLN A 129 -7.94 12.97 4.41
C GLN A 129 -8.77 12.22 3.37
N LEU A 130 -9.12 10.95 3.65
CA LEU A 130 -10.00 10.14 2.80
C LEU A 130 -11.42 10.70 2.76
N LYS A 131 -11.97 11.13 3.91
CA LYS A 131 -13.29 11.77 3.97
C LYS A 131 -13.36 12.99 3.06
N LYS A 132 -12.38 13.90 3.18
CA LYS A 132 -12.29 15.09 2.30
C LYS A 132 -12.15 14.71 0.82
N MET A 133 -11.40 13.65 0.52
CA MET A 133 -11.22 13.16 -0.84
C MET A 133 -12.56 12.71 -1.45
N PHE A 134 -13.32 11.87 -0.73
CA PHE A 134 -14.63 11.39 -1.19
C PHE A 134 -15.68 12.50 -1.28
N GLU A 135 -15.73 13.39 -0.27
CA GLU A 135 -16.61 14.57 -0.28
C GLU A 135 -16.34 15.48 -1.48
N SER A 136 -15.07 15.62 -1.90
CA SER A 136 -14.69 16.46 -3.05
C SER A 136 -15.29 16.02 -4.39
N VAL A 137 -15.74 14.75 -4.48
CA VAL A 137 -16.36 14.17 -5.68
C VAL A 137 -17.82 13.79 -5.44
N GLY A 138 -18.45 14.31 -4.38
CA GLY A 138 -19.85 14.09 -4.08
C GLY A 138 -20.18 12.67 -3.61
N ILE A 139 -19.17 11.88 -3.24
CA ILE A 139 -19.40 10.59 -2.59
C ILE A 139 -19.56 10.84 -1.10
N PHE A 140 -20.78 10.64 -0.62
CA PHE A 140 -21.02 10.55 0.82
C PHE A 140 -20.51 9.19 1.29
N THR A 141 -19.67 9.22 2.32
CA THR A 141 -19.01 8.03 2.91
C THR A 141 -19.97 7.10 3.64
N SER A 142 -21.28 7.37 3.56
CA SER A 142 -22.35 6.60 4.18
C SER A 142 -23.16 5.87 3.11
N CYS A 143 -23.43 4.58 3.35
CA CYS A 143 -24.35 3.81 2.52
C CYS A 143 -25.81 4.27 2.68
N PRO A 144 -26.67 4.03 1.68
CA PRO A 144 -26.39 3.34 0.41
C PRO A 144 -25.57 4.20 -0.57
N ILE A 145 -24.64 3.56 -1.29
CA ILE A 145 -23.92 4.22 -2.38
C ILE A 145 -24.70 3.97 -3.66
N THR A 146 -25.24 5.04 -4.23
CA THR A 146 -26.05 5.00 -5.46
C THR A 146 -25.19 4.81 -6.71
N VAL A 147 -25.84 4.43 -7.81
CA VAL A 147 -25.21 4.33 -9.13
C VAL A 147 -24.61 5.67 -9.53
N GLN A 148 -23.30 5.69 -9.77
CA GLN A 148 -22.57 6.90 -10.12
C GLN A 148 -21.18 6.60 -10.68
N ASN A 149 -20.67 7.55 -11.45
CA ASN A 149 -19.28 7.58 -11.89
C ASN A 149 -18.45 8.41 -10.92
N VAL A 150 -17.27 7.90 -10.61
CA VAL A 150 -16.34 8.49 -9.65
C VAL A 150 -15.03 8.71 -10.36
N THR A 151 -14.51 9.93 -10.31
CA THR A 151 -13.18 10.23 -10.84
C THR A 151 -12.47 11.17 -9.90
N ILE A 152 -11.35 10.69 -9.35
CA ILE A 152 -10.42 11.45 -8.53
C ILE A 152 -9.14 11.60 -9.32
N THR A 153 -8.66 12.83 -9.46
CA THR A 153 -7.46 13.15 -10.23
C THR A 153 -6.46 13.85 -9.32
N ASP A 154 -5.28 13.24 -9.20
CA ASP A 154 -4.11 13.79 -8.51
C ASP A 154 -4.37 14.32 -7.09
N TYR A 155 -5.22 13.63 -6.32
CA TYR A 155 -5.50 14.00 -4.94
C TYR A 155 -4.31 13.64 -4.05
N VAL A 156 -3.89 14.58 -3.20
CA VAL A 156 -2.72 14.39 -2.34
C VAL A 156 -3.16 13.91 -0.95
N ILE A 157 -2.67 12.74 -0.56
CA ILE A 157 -2.74 12.22 0.81
C ILE A 157 -1.34 12.31 1.43
N HIS A 158 -1.27 12.78 2.66
CA HIS A 158 -0.08 12.80 3.50
C HIS A 158 -0.04 11.50 4.29
N ILE A 159 0.98 10.70 4.05
CA ILE A 159 1.24 9.49 4.81
C ILE A 159 2.15 9.88 5.97
N GLY A 160 1.65 9.72 7.19
CA GLY A 160 2.40 9.99 8.41
C GLY A 160 3.46 8.91 8.70
N ASP A 161 4.15 9.10 9.82
CA ASP A 161 5.03 8.07 10.38
C ASP A 161 4.22 6.82 10.74
N LEU A 162 4.81 5.65 10.51
CA LEU A 162 4.23 4.40 10.96
C LEU A 162 4.29 4.35 12.50
N ASP A 163 3.17 4.02 13.13
CA ASP A 163 3.13 3.75 14.57
C ASP A 163 4.14 2.64 14.89
N PRO A 164 4.96 2.75 15.96
CA PRO A 164 5.88 1.69 16.37
C PRO A 164 5.23 0.30 16.51
N ALA A 165 3.94 0.24 16.87
CA ALA A 165 3.17 -0.99 16.93
C ALA A 165 2.95 -1.66 15.55
N LEU A 166 3.14 -0.91 14.47
CA LEU A 166 3.04 -1.34 13.08
C LEU A 166 4.41 -1.60 12.44
N ASN A 167 5.49 -1.72 13.24
CA ASN A 167 6.83 -2.06 12.73
C ASN A 167 6.87 -3.38 11.93
N VAL A 168 5.86 -4.24 12.04
CA VAL A 168 5.70 -5.44 11.19
C VAL A 168 5.47 -5.07 9.71
N ILE A 169 4.92 -3.89 9.45
CA ILE A 169 4.84 -3.26 8.13
C ILE A 169 6.17 -2.55 7.90
N ALA A 170 7.17 -3.34 7.55
CA ALA A 170 8.52 -2.85 7.29
C ALA A 170 8.68 -2.43 5.82
N ASP A 171 9.84 -1.89 5.49
CA ASP A 171 10.19 -1.57 4.10
C ASP A 171 10.08 -2.84 3.24
N GLY A 172 9.44 -2.73 2.08
CA GLY A 172 9.29 -3.88 1.19
C GLY A 172 8.19 -3.73 0.15
N ASP A 173 8.04 -4.80 -0.62
CA ASP A 173 7.10 -4.93 -1.71
C ASP A 173 5.83 -5.62 -1.22
N TYR A 174 4.68 -5.06 -1.56
CA TYR A 174 3.39 -5.50 -1.08
C TYR A 174 2.42 -5.73 -2.23
N THR A 175 1.67 -6.82 -2.14
CA THR A 175 0.42 -7.01 -2.87
C THR A 175 -0.75 -6.83 -1.90
N ILE A 176 -1.68 -5.96 -2.27
CA ILE A 176 -2.90 -5.67 -1.51
C ILE A 176 -4.10 -6.06 -2.37
N GLN A 177 -4.81 -7.10 -1.96
CA GLN A 177 -6.07 -7.51 -2.56
C GLN A 177 -7.23 -6.97 -1.74
N THR A 178 -8.14 -6.23 -2.37
CA THR A 178 -9.38 -5.72 -1.78
C THR A 178 -10.57 -6.38 -2.46
N THR A 179 -11.40 -7.07 -1.70
CA THR A 179 -12.65 -7.68 -2.19
C THR A 179 -13.85 -7.03 -1.54
N VAL A 180 -14.82 -6.61 -2.36
CA VAL A 180 -16.10 -6.07 -1.93
C VAL A 180 -17.13 -7.19 -1.96
N LEU A 181 -17.76 -7.48 -0.83
CA LEU A 181 -18.65 -8.62 -0.65
C LEU A 181 -20.02 -8.17 -0.13
N GLN A 182 -21.06 -8.86 -0.58
CA GLN A 182 -22.39 -8.77 0.01
C GLN A 182 -22.40 -9.37 1.43
N PRO A 183 -23.00 -8.72 2.44
CA PRO A 183 -22.97 -9.17 3.83
C PRO A 183 -23.54 -10.57 4.06
N SER A 184 -24.67 -10.88 3.45
CA SER A 184 -25.45 -12.09 3.77
C SER A 184 -25.04 -13.32 2.96
N THR A 185 -24.66 -13.13 1.71
CA THR A 185 -24.40 -14.22 0.75
C THR A 185 -22.92 -14.43 0.45
N GLY A 186 -22.05 -13.46 0.78
CA GLY A 186 -20.65 -13.47 0.36
C GLY A 186 -20.46 -13.27 -1.14
N VAL A 187 -21.50 -12.88 -1.87
CA VAL A 187 -21.42 -12.58 -3.31
C VAL A 187 -20.44 -11.43 -3.56
N GLN A 188 -19.56 -11.59 -4.54
CA GLN A 188 -18.53 -10.60 -4.84
C GLN A 188 -19.10 -9.47 -5.70
N TYR A 189 -19.04 -8.25 -5.18
CA TYR A 189 -19.40 -7.02 -5.90
C TYR A 189 -18.23 -6.44 -6.70
N GLY A 190 -16.99 -6.77 -6.31
CA GLY A 190 -15.78 -6.38 -7.01
C GLY A 190 -14.52 -6.91 -6.30
N CYS A 191 -13.41 -7.01 -7.03
CA CYS A 191 -12.11 -7.37 -6.48
C CYS A 191 -11.01 -6.62 -7.24
N PHE A 192 -10.08 -6.03 -6.49
CA PHE A 192 -8.96 -5.23 -7.00
C PHE A 192 -7.68 -5.65 -6.29
N GLU A 193 -6.60 -5.73 -7.03
CA GLU A 193 -5.27 -6.03 -6.52
C GLU A 193 -4.35 -4.87 -6.87
N PHE A 194 -3.50 -4.49 -5.92
CA PHE A 194 -2.56 -3.37 -6.01
C PHE A 194 -1.18 -3.83 -5.59
N ASP A 195 -0.17 -3.48 -6.39
CA ASP A 195 1.23 -3.74 -6.06
C ASP A 195 1.96 -2.41 -5.84
N ALA A 196 2.64 -2.33 -4.70
CA ALA A 196 3.38 -1.14 -4.30
C ALA A 196 4.58 -1.48 -3.41
N THR A 197 5.63 -0.68 -3.52
CA THR A 197 6.76 -0.70 -2.57
C THR A 197 6.56 0.40 -1.53
N LEU A 198 6.72 0.04 -0.25
CA LEU A 198 6.76 0.98 0.87
C LEU A 198 8.20 1.13 1.37
N LYS A 199 8.64 2.37 1.58
CA LYS A 199 9.90 2.68 2.24
C LYS A 199 9.72 3.76 3.30
N ARG A 200 10.40 3.59 4.42
CA ARG A 200 10.62 4.66 5.40
C ARG A 200 11.66 5.62 4.86
N LYS A 201 11.40 6.91 5.01
CA LYS A 201 12.38 7.95 4.72
C LYS A 201 13.55 7.74 5.67
N GLU A 202 14.75 7.59 5.13
CA GLU A 202 15.95 7.55 5.96
C GLU A 202 16.02 8.88 6.74
N THR A 203 15.74 8.83 8.04
CA THR A 203 16.25 9.84 8.95
C THR A 203 17.75 9.65 8.95
N HIS A 204 18.48 10.41 8.12
CA HIS A 204 19.91 10.56 8.30
C HIS A 204 20.15 10.97 9.75
N GLY A 205 20.51 9.99 10.58
CA GLY A 205 21.22 10.23 11.82
C GLY A 205 22.43 11.06 11.42
N GLN A 206 22.42 12.32 11.85
CA GLN A 206 23.56 13.19 11.77
C GLN A 206 24.81 12.39 12.16
N GLY A 207 25.84 12.48 11.32
CA GLY A 207 27.16 11.95 11.63
C GLY A 207 27.60 12.46 12.98
N TRP A 208 27.59 11.58 13.99
CA TRP A 208 28.17 11.84 15.30
C TRP A 208 29.42 10.98 15.56
N LEU A 209 29.84 10.19 14.55
CA LEU A 209 31.01 9.31 14.61
C LEU A 209 32.26 9.88 13.91
N LEU A 210 32.25 11.13 13.42
CA LEU A 210 33.48 11.85 13.08
C LEU A 210 33.83 12.78 14.24
N GLY A 211 34.64 12.23 15.14
CA GLY A 211 35.04 12.83 16.39
C GLY A 211 35.66 14.21 16.27
N ARG A 212 35.32 15.04 17.27
CA ARG A 212 36.10 16.18 17.76
C ARG A 212 37.61 15.96 17.57
N ARG A 213 38.23 16.76 16.70
CA ARG A 213 39.56 17.32 16.99
C ARG A 213 39.41 18.82 17.14
N ARG A 214 39.37 19.28 18.40
CA ARG A 214 39.76 20.64 18.76
C ARG A 214 41.18 20.86 18.23
N ARG A 215 41.36 21.71 17.22
CA ARG A 215 42.62 22.42 17.04
C ARG A 215 42.58 23.62 17.98
N ARG A 216 43.36 23.51 19.06
CA ARG A 216 43.84 24.65 19.83
C ARG A 216 45.03 25.17 19.04
N SER A 217 44.93 26.39 18.54
CA SER A 217 46.08 27.12 18.00
C SER A 217 46.55 28.03 19.13
N ASP A 218 47.75 27.75 19.64
CA ASP A 218 48.61 28.79 20.21
C ASP A 218 49.30 29.52 19.05
#